data_AF-X6DIY8-F1
#
_entry.id   AF-X6DIY8-F1
#
_cell.length_a   1.000
_cell.length_b   1.000
_cell.length_c   1.000
_cell.angle_alpha   90.00
_cell.angle_beta   90.00
_cell.angle_gamma   90.00
#
_symmetry.space_group_name_H-M   'P 1'
#
loop_
_entity.id
_entity.type
_entity.pdbx_description
1 polymer ?
#
loop_
_entity_poly.entity_id
_entity_poly.type
_entity_poly.pdbx_seq_one_letter_code
_entity_poly.pdbx_strand_id
1 'polypeptide(L)'
;MERTKDISKKDDRTFAIALNEPLGILTELLGSLAGYYLPIMRENDADRPPTEQVTANIGSGPLKFNHALYKPGASSTYDRNEKYVPRSEPASGYAGGKVVNVDRMIFETITDPQTALAALQAGEVDFLSGPSPDLYPVIENDPNLELQVLNRAGNAYFVRMNFLQPPFDNVKARQAMLHLIDQDAFLQIISTDQKYRRNITSMFGNNTSYSNDENTEWFKKGGDPEKAKQLFAEAGYAGAKVVILQPTDWATGSNASQLLAASLRKIGVNADLAPMSLSELAT
;
A
#
# COMPACT_ATOMS: atom_id res chain seq x y z
N MET A 1 -10.36 1.74 -21.02
CA MET A 1 -10.78 2.17 -22.38
C MET A 1 -12.26 1.91 -22.65
N GLU A 2 -12.90 0.87 -22.10
CA GLU A 2 -14.34 0.57 -22.40
C GLU A 2 -15.31 1.74 -22.19
N ARG A 3 -15.10 2.55 -21.14
CA ARG A 3 -15.94 3.74 -20.84
C ARG A 3 -15.50 5.02 -21.55
N THR A 4 -14.35 5.00 -22.24
CA THR A 4 -13.80 6.15 -22.96
C THR A 4 -14.25 6.10 -24.41
N LYS A 5 -14.95 7.15 -24.85
CA LYS A 5 -15.36 7.32 -26.24
C LYS A 5 -14.23 7.85 -27.10
N ASP A 6 -13.54 8.87 -26.61
CA ASP A 6 -12.49 9.60 -27.33
C ASP A 6 -11.58 10.34 -26.35
N ILE A 7 -10.29 10.47 -26.71
CA ILE A 7 -9.36 11.41 -26.07
C ILE A 7 -8.74 12.23 -27.20
N SER A 8 -9.23 13.46 -27.37
CA SER A 8 -8.80 14.32 -28.47
C SER A 8 -8.12 15.59 -28.01
N LYS A 9 -7.03 15.94 -28.69
CA LYS A 9 -6.43 17.29 -28.64
C LYS A 9 -7.46 18.29 -29.17
N LYS A 10 -7.69 19.38 -28.44
CA LYS A 10 -8.50 20.53 -28.90
C LYS A 10 -7.60 21.66 -29.36
N ASP A 11 -6.54 21.92 -28.60
CA ASP A 11 -5.45 22.85 -28.93
C ASP A 11 -4.17 22.45 -28.17
N ASP A 12 -3.14 23.30 -28.20
CA ASP A 12 -1.84 23.01 -27.56
C ASP A 12 -1.86 22.94 -26.03
N ARG A 13 -2.93 23.43 -25.38
CA ARG A 13 -3.09 23.42 -23.91
C ARG A 13 -4.37 22.74 -23.44
N THR A 14 -5.17 22.24 -24.37
CA THR A 14 -6.49 21.68 -24.09
C THR A 14 -6.65 20.33 -24.78
N PHE A 15 -7.05 19.32 -24.02
CA PHE A 15 -7.54 18.06 -24.54
C PHE A 15 -8.91 17.75 -23.91
N ALA A 16 -9.70 16.90 -24.56
CA ALA A 16 -10.98 16.45 -24.04
C ALA A 16 -10.99 14.93 -23.92
N ILE A 17 -11.54 14.44 -22.81
CA ILE A 17 -11.89 13.04 -22.61
C ILE A 17 -13.41 12.94 -22.77
N ALA A 18 -13.88 12.36 -23.86
CA ALA A 18 -15.29 12.03 -24.03
C ALA A 18 -15.55 10.62 -23.47
N LEU A 19 -16.62 10.47 -22.70
CA LEU A 19 -17.05 9.19 -22.14
C LEU A 19 -18.29 8.66 -22.86
N ASN A 20 -18.44 7.34 -22.90
CA ASN A 20 -19.65 6.70 -23.42
C ASN A 20 -20.83 6.78 -22.43
N GLU A 21 -20.54 6.98 -21.15
CA GLU A 21 -21.51 7.11 -20.06
C GLU A 21 -20.91 7.98 -18.93
N PRO A 22 -21.73 8.57 -18.05
CA PRO A 22 -21.23 9.37 -16.93
C PRO A 22 -20.31 8.58 -15.99
N LEU A 23 -19.16 9.17 -15.64
CA LEU A 23 -18.24 8.64 -14.63
C LEU A 23 -17.88 9.73 -13.63
N GLY A 24 -18.63 9.80 -12.52
CA GLY A 24 -18.51 10.85 -11.51
C GLY A 24 -17.18 10.90 -10.76
N ILE A 25 -16.38 9.82 -10.82
CA ILE A 25 -15.08 9.70 -10.13
C ILE A 25 -13.88 9.89 -11.07
N LEU A 26 -14.09 10.33 -12.31
CA LEU A 26 -13.01 10.42 -13.31
C LEU A 26 -11.85 11.29 -12.82
N THR A 27 -12.14 12.44 -12.23
CA THR A 27 -11.13 13.38 -11.73
C THR A 27 -10.29 12.79 -10.59
N GLU A 28 -10.94 12.04 -9.71
CA GLU A 28 -10.31 11.33 -8.59
C GLU A 28 -9.43 10.19 -9.10
N LEU A 29 -9.85 9.49 -10.16
CA LEU A 29 -9.02 8.45 -10.79
C LEU A 29 -7.74 9.07 -11.39
N LEU A 30 -7.87 10.15 -12.16
CA LEU A 30 -6.72 10.82 -12.79
C LEU A 30 -5.74 11.41 -11.76
N GLY A 31 -6.25 11.81 -10.59
CA GLY A 31 -5.46 12.32 -9.46
C GLY A 31 -5.06 11.29 -8.40
N SER A 32 -5.46 10.02 -8.56
CA SER A 32 -5.14 8.92 -7.64
C SER A 32 -3.63 8.61 -7.68
N LEU A 33 -3.17 7.78 -6.75
CA LEU A 33 -1.86 7.13 -6.84
C LEU A 33 -1.93 5.63 -7.09
N ALA A 34 -3.06 5.02 -6.78
CA ALA A 34 -3.24 3.60 -6.92
C ALA A 34 -3.78 3.32 -8.32
N GLY A 35 -2.93 2.75 -9.17
CA GLY A 35 -3.27 2.29 -10.52
C GLY A 35 -3.30 3.40 -11.57
N TYR A 36 -4.46 4.06 -11.73
CA TYR A 36 -4.82 4.83 -12.93
C TYR A 36 -4.56 6.34 -12.85
N TYR A 37 -3.48 6.73 -12.18
CA TYR A 37 -3.06 8.13 -12.19
C TYR A 37 -2.70 8.57 -13.61
N LEU A 38 -2.73 9.89 -13.89
CA LEU A 38 -2.42 10.44 -15.22
C LEU A 38 -0.99 11.01 -15.26
N PRO A 39 0.07 10.18 -15.36
CA PRO A 39 1.39 10.70 -15.65
C PRO A 39 1.41 11.21 -17.08
N ILE A 40 1.92 12.43 -17.27
CA ILE A 40 2.13 13.00 -18.59
C ILE A 40 3.54 12.63 -19.05
N MET A 41 3.61 11.80 -20.07
CA MET A 41 4.84 11.43 -20.77
C MET A 41 5.12 12.42 -21.91
N ARG A 42 6.39 12.56 -22.31
CA ARG A 42 6.74 13.31 -23.53
C ARG A 42 6.25 12.55 -24.76
N GLU A 43 5.77 13.29 -25.77
CA GLU A 43 5.28 12.73 -27.04
C GLU A 43 6.28 11.75 -27.68
N ASN A 44 7.55 12.14 -27.80
CA ASN A 44 8.61 11.28 -28.35
C ASN A 44 8.80 9.96 -27.60
N ASP A 45 8.50 9.91 -26.30
CA ASP A 45 8.60 8.67 -25.52
C ASP A 45 7.31 7.83 -25.67
N ALA A 46 6.17 8.48 -25.88
CA ALA A 46 4.87 7.84 -26.05
C ALA A 46 4.67 7.23 -27.46
N ASP A 47 5.32 7.79 -28.49
CA ASP A 47 5.25 7.29 -29.88
C ASP A 47 6.10 6.03 -30.13
N ARG A 48 6.83 5.55 -29.11
CA ARG A 48 7.65 4.34 -29.22
C ARG A 48 6.76 3.09 -29.34
N PRO A 49 7.24 2.01 -29.98
CA PRO A 49 6.52 0.75 -30.00
C PRO A 49 6.18 0.29 -28.57
N PRO A 50 4.96 -0.22 -28.30
CA PRO A 50 4.56 -0.67 -26.95
C PRO A 50 5.43 -1.79 -26.37
N THR A 51 6.16 -2.51 -27.21
CA THR A 51 7.10 -3.57 -26.82
C THR A 51 8.47 -3.05 -26.40
N GLU A 52 8.75 -1.76 -26.62
CA GLU A 52 10.02 -1.14 -26.30
C GLU A 52 9.92 -0.40 -24.95
N GLN A 53 10.83 -0.73 -24.03
CA GLN A 53 10.85 -0.08 -22.73
C GLN A 53 11.28 1.40 -22.86
N VAL A 54 10.49 2.30 -22.26
CA VAL A 54 10.90 3.70 -22.08
C VAL A 54 12.00 3.76 -21.03
N THR A 55 13.22 4.09 -21.45
CA THR A 55 14.40 4.20 -20.57
C THR A 55 14.70 5.63 -20.13
N ALA A 56 14.02 6.63 -20.70
CA ALA A 56 14.20 8.03 -20.34
C ALA A 56 13.56 8.33 -18.97
N ASN A 57 14.34 8.82 -18.01
CA ASN A 57 13.83 9.28 -16.71
C ASN A 57 13.48 10.78 -16.74
N ILE A 58 12.59 11.15 -17.66
CA ILE A 58 12.20 12.55 -17.87
C ILE A 58 10.73 12.75 -17.54
N GLY A 59 10.46 13.63 -16.58
CA GLY A 59 9.11 14.03 -16.18
C GLY A 59 8.96 15.55 -16.07
N SER A 60 7.75 16.00 -15.78
CA SER A 60 7.39 17.41 -15.60
C SER A 60 7.43 17.88 -14.14
N GLY A 61 7.88 17.02 -13.22
CA GLY A 61 7.89 17.28 -11.79
C GLY A 61 8.93 18.30 -11.32
N PRO A 62 8.93 18.64 -10.02
CA PRO A 62 9.79 19.67 -9.45
C PRO A 62 11.25 19.22 -9.25
N LEU A 63 11.55 17.95 -9.54
CA LEU A 63 12.88 17.34 -9.44
C LEU A 63 13.19 16.58 -10.73
N LYS A 64 14.45 16.61 -11.16
CA LYS A 64 14.97 15.89 -12.33
C LYS A 64 15.88 14.77 -11.88
N PHE A 65 15.76 13.59 -12.48
CA PHE A 65 16.68 12.48 -12.20
C PHE A 65 18.11 12.83 -12.61
N ASN A 66 19.07 12.63 -11.71
CA ASN A 66 20.49 12.87 -11.97
C ASN A 66 21.19 11.55 -12.30
N HIS A 67 21.33 11.28 -13.60
CA HIS A 67 21.98 10.07 -14.09
C HIS A 67 23.47 9.98 -13.72
N ALA A 68 24.17 11.10 -13.58
CA ALA A 68 25.61 11.11 -13.29
C ALA A 68 25.94 10.68 -11.86
N LEU A 69 25.00 10.89 -10.93
CA LEU A 69 25.12 10.52 -9.52
C LEU A 69 24.25 9.33 -9.13
N TYR A 70 23.60 8.68 -10.11
CA TYR A 70 22.85 7.46 -9.88
C TYR A 70 23.81 6.29 -9.65
N LYS A 71 23.60 5.56 -8.55
CA LYS A 71 24.33 4.34 -8.22
C LYS A 71 23.34 3.19 -8.08
N PRO A 72 23.18 2.34 -9.11
CA PRO A 72 22.22 1.23 -9.07
C PRO A 72 22.34 0.41 -7.78
N GLY A 73 21.21 0.23 -7.09
CA GLY A 73 21.12 -0.52 -5.83
C GLY A 73 21.67 0.18 -4.58
N ALA A 74 22.37 1.31 -4.73
CA ALA A 74 22.91 2.07 -3.61
C ALA A 74 22.18 3.40 -3.41
N SER A 75 22.06 4.22 -4.45
CA SER A 75 21.35 5.50 -4.33
C SER A 75 20.76 6.05 -5.62
N SER A 76 19.67 6.80 -5.45
CA SER A 76 18.99 7.56 -6.52
C SER A 76 19.03 9.05 -6.23
N THR A 77 19.65 9.80 -7.12
CA THR A 77 19.84 11.25 -6.95
C THR A 77 18.91 12.04 -7.87
N TYR A 78 18.34 13.12 -7.34
CA TYR A 78 17.49 14.04 -8.07
C TYR A 78 17.92 15.48 -7.80
N ASP A 79 18.06 16.29 -8.83
CA ASP A 79 18.34 17.73 -8.71
C ASP A 79 17.06 18.55 -8.86
N ARG A 80 17.03 19.75 -8.28
CA ARG A 80 15.94 20.72 -8.47
C ARG A 80 15.67 20.98 -9.95
N ASN A 81 14.41 20.95 -10.34
CA ASN A 81 13.98 21.39 -11.66
C ASN A 81 13.76 22.90 -11.66
N GLU A 82 14.78 23.66 -12.05
CA GLU A 82 14.72 25.14 -12.17
C GLU A 82 13.62 25.64 -13.13
N LYS A 83 13.14 24.79 -14.04
CA LYS A 83 12.06 25.11 -14.99
C LYS A 83 10.68 24.75 -14.48
N TYR A 84 10.58 24.15 -13.29
CA TYR A 84 9.29 23.78 -12.72
C TYR A 84 8.51 25.03 -12.34
N VAL A 85 7.23 25.06 -12.71
CA VAL A 85 6.31 26.13 -12.35
C VAL A 85 5.33 25.56 -11.31
N PRO A 86 5.47 25.92 -10.02
CA PRO A 86 4.53 25.49 -9.01
C PRO A 86 3.14 26.05 -9.28
N ARG A 87 2.11 25.23 -9.01
CA ARG A 87 0.76 25.73 -8.86
C ARG A 87 0.66 26.75 -7.72
N SER A 88 -0.29 27.68 -7.83
CA SER A 88 -0.47 28.74 -6.83
C SER A 88 -1.20 28.28 -5.58
N GLU A 89 -2.00 27.21 -5.66
CA GLU A 89 -2.69 26.66 -4.49
C GLU A 89 -1.72 25.93 -3.56
N PRO A 90 -2.00 25.86 -2.25
CA PRO A 90 -1.16 25.11 -1.30
C PRO A 90 -0.94 23.66 -1.73
N ALA A 91 0.20 23.09 -1.34
CA ALA A 91 0.44 21.67 -1.50
C ALA A 91 -0.63 20.85 -0.75
N SER A 92 -1.19 19.84 -1.41
CA SER A 92 -2.16 18.91 -0.83
C SER A 92 -1.86 17.49 -1.31
N GLY A 93 -1.25 16.67 -0.45
CA GLY A 93 -0.84 15.30 -0.80
C GLY A 93 0.01 15.28 -2.07
N TYR A 94 -0.54 14.74 -3.16
CA TYR A 94 0.12 14.64 -4.46
C TYR A 94 -0.23 15.77 -5.44
N ALA A 95 -1.15 16.66 -5.07
CA ALA A 95 -1.59 17.81 -5.85
C ALA A 95 -1.11 19.15 -5.24
N GLY A 96 -1.47 20.26 -5.90
CA GLY A 96 -1.16 21.62 -5.45
C GLY A 96 0.30 22.06 -5.71
N GLY A 97 0.66 23.23 -5.18
CA GLY A 97 1.93 23.90 -5.39
C GLY A 97 3.11 23.19 -4.73
N LYS A 98 3.88 22.43 -5.50
CA LYS A 98 5.14 21.80 -5.02
C LYS A 98 6.30 22.79 -5.09
N VAL A 99 6.66 23.40 -3.95
CA VAL A 99 7.83 24.28 -3.86
C VAL A 99 8.99 23.48 -3.28
N VAL A 100 10.06 23.30 -4.06
CA VAL A 100 11.27 22.58 -3.64
C VAL A 100 12.26 23.57 -3.04
N ASN A 101 12.65 23.31 -1.79
CA ASN A 101 13.55 24.17 -1.02
C ASN A 101 14.99 23.64 -0.94
N VAL A 102 15.27 22.49 -1.55
CA VAL A 102 16.59 21.86 -1.60
C VAL A 102 17.10 21.78 -3.03
N ASP A 103 18.41 21.88 -3.22
CA ASP A 103 19.02 21.81 -4.56
C ASP A 103 19.09 20.38 -5.08
N ARG A 104 19.19 19.42 -4.16
CA ARG A 104 19.33 18.00 -4.45
C ARG A 104 18.63 17.16 -3.38
N MET A 105 18.02 16.07 -3.83
CA MET A 105 17.49 15.01 -2.98
C MET A 105 18.20 13.70 -3.35
N ILE A 106 18.71 12.99 -2.34
CA ILE A 106 19.41 11.72 -2.50
C ILE A 106 18.64 10.67 -1.71
N PHE A 107 18.18 9.62 -2.39
CA PHE A 107 17.62 8.43 -1.75
C PHE A 107 18.73 7.41 -1.60
N GLU A 108 19.29 7.30 -0.39
CA GLU A 108 20.26 6.27 -0.02
C GLU A 108 19.54 4.98 0.39
N THR A 109 20.06 3.84 -0.06
CA THR A 109 19.51 2.51 0.26
C THR A 109 20.30 1.90 1.39
N ILE A 110 19.75 1.97 2.61
CA ILE A 110 20.31 1.32 3.81
C ILE A 110 19.33 0.25 4.26
N THR A 111 19.67 -1.02 4.02
CA THR A 111 18.74 -2.15 4.24
C THR A 111 18.63 -2.56 5.71
N ASP A 112 19.68 -2.34 6.50
CA ASP A 112 19.69 -2.65 7.92
C ASP A 112 19.07 -1.50 8.73
N PRO A 113 17.96 -1.72 9.48
CA PRO A 113 17.27 -0.65 10.20
C PRO A 113 18.12 0.05 11.27
N GLN A 114 19.03 -0.69 11.93
CA GLN A 114 19.88 -0.12 12.99
C GLN A 114 20.93 0.81 12.38
N THR A 115 21.54 0.39 11.28
CA THR A 115 22.48 1.21 10.50
C THR A 115 21.80 2.47 9.97
N ALA A 116 20.56 2.37 9.49
CA ALA A 116 19.81 3.51 8.98
C ALA A 116 19.48 4.53 10.10
N LEU A 117 19.11 4.05 11.30
CA LEU A 117 18.93 4.92 12.46
C LEU A 117 20.23 5.58 12.91
N ALA A 118 21.33 4.83 12.94
CA ALA A 118 22.64 5.37 13.31
C ALA A 118 23.10 6.47 12.33
N ALA A 119 22.88 6.29 11.03
CA ALA A 119 23.16 7.31 10.01
C ALA A 119 22.33 8.59 10.24
N LEU A 120 21.06 8.46 10.63
CA LEU A 120 20.22 9.60 10.98
C LEU A 120 20.74 10.32 12.24
N GLN A 121 21.10 9.58 13.29
CA GLN A 121 21.66 10.14 14.52
C GLN A 121 23.02 10.82 14.30
N ALA A 122 23.82 10.31 13.37
CA ALA A 122 25.09 10.89 12.95
C ALA A 122 24.94 12.11 12.03
N GLY A 123 23.73 12.40 11.53
CA GLY A 123 23.48 13.47 10.56
C GLY A 123 24.00 13.15 9.15
N GLU A 124 24.23 11.88 8.83
CA GLU A 124 24.61 11.42 7.48
C GLU A 124 23.40 11.40 6.53
N VAL A 125 22.20 11.24 7.08
CA VAL A 125 20.92 11.37 6.37
C VAL A 125 19.99 12.28 7.13
N ASP A 126 19.18 13.07 6.42
CA ASP A 126 18.24 14.03 7.02
C ASP A 126 16.87 13.41 7.34
N PHE A 127 16.54 12.29 6.70
CA PHE A 127 15.20 11.70 6.76
C PHE A 127 15.25 10.18 6.62
N LEU A 128 14.61 9.49 7.56
CA LEU A 128 14.41 8.05 7.52
C LEU A 128 12.95 7.73 7.18
N SER A 129 12.72 7.15 6.00
CA SER A 129 11.37 6.77 5.57
C SER A 129 10.97 5.43 6.18
N GLY A 130 9.91 5.42 6.99
CA GLY A 130 9.32 4.18 7.53
C GLY A 130 10.26 3.38 8.44
N PRO A 131 10.76 3.95 9.57
CA PRO A 131 11.58 3.19 10.52
C PRO A 131 10.85 1.95 11.04
N SER A 132 11.62 0.94 11.45
CA SER A 132 11.05 -0.24 12.12
C SER A 132 10.29 0.20 13.39
N PRO A 133 9.09 -0.35 13.66
CA PRO A 133 8.32 -0.01 14.86
C PRO A 133 9.04 -0.28 16.18
N ASP A 134 9.95 -1.25 16.22
CA ASP A 134 10.81 -1.53 17.38
C ASP A 134 11.76 -0.37 17.71
N LEU A 135 12.03 0.52 16.75
CA LEU A 135 12.90 1.69 16.90
C LEU A 135 12.14 2.94 17.31
N TYR A 136 10.80 2.95 17.28
CA TYR A 136 10.03 4.13 17.65
C TYR A 136 10.35 4.67 19.05
N PRO A 137 10.45 3.83 20.10
CA PRO A 137 10.81 4.34 21.43
C PRO A 137 12.21 4.96 21.47
N VAL A 138 13.15 4.46 20.67
CA VAL A 138 14.51 5.02 20.60
C VAL A 138 14.47 6.41 19.95
N ILE A 139 13.76 6.54 18.82
CA ILE A 139 13.62 7.80 18.10
C ILE A 139 12.90 8.85 18.96
N GLU A 140 11.83 8.47 19.64
CA GLU A 140 11.04 9.41 20.46
C GLU A 140 11.77 9.89 21.72
N ASN A 141 12.73 9.12 22.23
CA ASN A 141 13.54 9.51 23.38
C ASN A 141 14.84 10.25 22.99
N ASP A 142 15.17 10.33 21.70
CA ASP A 142 16.32 11.11 21.22
C ASP A 142 15.93 12.58 21.08
N PRO A 143 16.55 13.51 21.84
CA PRO A 143 16.17 14.93 21.81
C PRO A 143 16.48 15.63 20.48
N ASN A 144 17.24 15.00 19.58
CA ASN A 144 17.59 15.56 18.27
C ASN A 144 16.71 15.02 17.13
N LEU A 145 15.84 14.05 17.40
CA LEU A 145 15.02 13.40 16.40
C LEU A 145 13.54 13.67 16.63
N GLU A 146 12.74 13.56 15.56
CA GLU A 146 11.30 13.64 15.63
C GLU A 146 10.67 12.50 14.80
N LEU A 147 9.78 11.75 15.43
CA LEU A 147 8.99 10.73 14.75
C LEU A 147 7.66 11.32 14.27
N GLN A 148 7.51 11.48 12.96
CA GLN A 148 6.31 12.08 12.37
C GLN A 148 5.45 11.07 11.59
N VAL A 149 4.12 11.12 11.82
CA VAL A 149 3.14 10.38 11.02
C VAL A 149 2.71 11.24 9.83
N LEU A 150 3.40 11.08 8.70
CA LEU A 150 3.13 11.83 7.47
C LEU A 150 1.87 11.36 6.73
N ASN A 151 1.59 10.05 6.75
CA ASN A 151 0.37 9.47 6.19
C ASN A 151 -0.59 9.05 7.31
N ARG A 152 -1.52 9.96 7.67
CA ARG A 152 -2.55 9.68 8.67
C ARG A 152 -3.66 8.74 8.19
N ALA A 153 -3.82 8.55 6.88
CA ALA A 153 -4.76 7.58 6.35
C ALA A 153 -4.32 6.14 6.68
N GLY A 154 -3.00 5.92 6.83
CA GLY A 154 -2.40 4.64 7.14
C GLY A 154 -2.42 3.67 5.96
N ASN A 155 -2.06 2.41 6.25
CA ASN A 155 -2.16 1.30 5.31
C ASN A 155 -3.24 0.33 5.80
N ALA A 156 -4.13 -0.11 4.90
CA ALA A 156 -5.14 -1.12 5.22
C ALA A 156 -4.64 -2.51 4.78
N TYR A 157 -4.65 -3.45 5.71
CA TYR A 157 -4.30 -4.85 5.45
C TYR A 157 -5.57 -5.70 5.46
N PHE A 158 -5.65 -6.66 4.54
CA PHE A 158 -6.77 -7.60 4.46
C PHE A 158 -6.29 -8.96 3.97
N VAL A 159 -7.01 -10.01 4.36
CA VAL A 159 -6.84 -11.35 3.80
C VAL A 159 -7.87 -11.54 2.70
N ARG A 160 -7.42 -11.90 1.48
CA ARG A 160 -8.32 -12.26 0.38
C ARG A 160 -8.50 -13.77 0.34
N MET A 161 -9.75 -14.21 0.28
CA MET A 161 -10.09 -15.61 0.05
C MET A 161 -10.49 -15.77 -1.41
N ASN A 162 -10.10 -16.88 -2.05
CA ASN A 162 -10.57 -17.22 -3.38
C ASN A 162 -11.97 -17.85 -3.28
N PHE A 163 -13.01 -17.11 -3.64
CA PHE A 163 -14.40 -17.56 -3.51
C PHE A 163 -14.79 -18.61 -4.59
N LEU A 164 -13.87 -18.95 -5.50
CA LEU A 164 -14.09 -20.01 -6.49
C LEU A 164 -13.58 -21.37 -6.00
N GLN A 165 -12.95 -21.43 -4.83
CA GLN A 165 -12.32 -22.63 -4.31
C GLN A 165 -12.95 -23.04 -2.97
N PRO A 166 -13.29 -24.32 -2.77
CA PRO A 166 -13.67 -24.83 -1.46
C PRO A 166 -12.56 -24.61 -0.42
N PRO A 167 -12.91 -24.30 0.85
CA PRO A 167 -14.27 -24.14 1.37
C PRO A 167 -14.84 -22.72 1.21
N PHE A 168 -14.09 -21.78 0.60
CA PHE A 168 -14.45 -20.35 0.58
C PHE A 168 -15.46 -19.98 -0.51
N ASP A 169 -15.84 -20.91 -1.38
CA ASP A 169 -17.04 -20.85 -2.21
C ASP A 169 -18.32 -20.79 -1.35
N ASN A 170 -18.32 -21.40 -0.17
CA ASN A 170 -19.40 -21.31 0.80
C ASN A 170 -19.29 -20.03 1.66
N VAL A 171 -20.39 -19.25 1.70
CA VAL A 171 -20.48 -18.01 2.50
C VAL A 171 -20.23 -18.25 3.99
N LYS A 172 -20.62 -19.41 4.54
CA LYS A 172 -20.44 -19.74 5.95
C LYS A 172 -18.96 -19.87 6.32
N ALA A 173 -18.13 -20.44 5.44
CA ALA A 173 -16.69 -20.49 5.65
C ALA A 173 -16.06 -19.09 5.62
N ARG A 174 -16.56 -18.19 4.76
CA ARG A 174 -16.10 -16.80 4.74
C ARG A 174 -16.52 -16.02 5.99
N GLN A 175 -17.73 -16.24 6.48
CA GLN A 175 -18.19 -15.70 7.76
C GLN A 175 -17.37 -16.26 8.93
N ALA A 176 -16.98 -17.54 8.88
CA ALA A 176 -16.10 -18.14 9.88
C ALA A 176 -14.78 -17.37 10.00
N MET A 177 -14.19 -16.96 8.88
CA MET A 177 -12.95 -16.17 8.87
C MET A 177 -13.11 -14.80 9.55
N LEU A 178 -14.25 -14.13 9.32
CA LEU A 178 -14.54 -12.83 9.94
C LEU A 178 -14.70 -12.95 11.47
N HIS A 179 -15.20 -14.08 11.96
CA HIS A 179 -15.23 -14.37 13.40
C HIS A 179 -13.88 -14.82 13.95
N LEU A 180 -13.09 -15.58 13.18
CA LEU A 180 -11.81 -16.13 13.65
C LEU A 180 -10.75 -15.03 13.86
N ILE A 181 -10.69 -14.06 12.95
CA ILE A 181 -9.61 -13.08 12.92
C ILE A 181 -9.82 -12.05 14.04
N ASP A 182 -8.86 -12.01 14.97
CA ASP A 182 -8.70 -10.92 15.94
C ASP A 182 -7.82 -9.84 15.33
N GLN A 183 -8.42 -8.74 14.87
CA GLN A 183 -7.66 -7.69 14.18
C GLN A 183 -6.57 -7.07 15.08
N ASP A 184 -6.82 -6.91 16.39
CA ASP A 184 -5.83 -6.33 17.29
C ASP A 184 -4.62 -7.25 17.45
N ALA A 185 -4.84 -8.57 17.59
CA ALA A 185 -3.76 -9.55 17.65
C ALA A 185 -2.92 -9.57 16.37
N PHE A 186 -3.54 -9.42 15.19
CA PHE A 186 -2.81 -9.32 13.92
C PHE A 186 -2.06 -8.00 13.79
N LEU A 187 -2.66 -6.88 14.19
CA LEU A 187 -2.03 -5.59 14.12
C LEU A 187 -0.82 -5.50 15.08
N GLN A 188 -0.80 -6.23 16.20
CA GLN A 188 0.36 -6.31 17.10
C GLN A 188 1.65 -6.84 16.42
N ILE A 189 1.53 -7.61 15.32
CA ILE A 189 2.67 -8.03 14.50
C ILE A 189 3.33 -6.83 13.82
N ILE A 190 2.54 -5.79 13.51
CA ILE A 190 2.99 -4.60 12.80
C ILE A 190 3.66 -3.63 13.77
N SER A 191 3.02 -3.36 14.90
CA SER A 191 3.54 -2.46 15.94
C SER A 191 3.05 -2.94 17.28
N THR A 192 3.83 -2.84 18.35
CA THR A 192 3.31 -3.13 19.69
C THR A 192 2.56 -1.94 20.28
N ASP A 193 2.79 -0.73 19.76
CA ASP A 193 2.13 0.49 20.23
C ASP A 193 0.78 0.73 19.54
N GLN A 194 -0.26 0.94 20.35
CA GLN A 194 -1.63 1.18 19.90
C GLN A 194 -1.76 2.48 19.09
N LYS A 195 -0.90 3.48 19.31
CA LYS A 195 -0.98 4.78 18.59
C LYS A 195 -0.78 4.65 17.08
N TYR A 196 -0.11 3.57 16.64
CA TYR A 196 0.19 3.32 15.22
C TYR A 196 -0.70 2.25 14.59
N ARG A 197 -1.76 1.82 15.28
CA ARG A 197 -2.65 0.74 14.83
C ARG A 197 -4.10 1.11 15.05
N ARG A 198 -4.95 0.65 14.13
CA ARG A 198 -6.39 0.85 14.22
C ARG A 198 -7.11 -0.27 13.49
N ASN A 199 -8.07 -0.90 14.16
CA ASN A 199 -8.95 -1.88 13.54
C ASN A 199 -9.77 -1.24 12.42
N ILE A 200 -9.99 -1.98 11.34
CA ILE A 200 -10.80 -1.58 10.19
C ILE A 200 -11.87 -2.65 9.98
N THR A 201 -13.10 -2.33 10.36
CA THR A 201 -14.26 -3.23 10.25
C THR A 201 -15.07 -2.92 9.00
N SER A 202 -15.07 -1.66 8.57
CA SER A 202 -15.69 -1.22 7.34
C SER A 202 -14.89 -1.60 6.11
N MET A 203 -15.57 -2.10 5.07
CA MET A 203 -14.96 -2.31 3.76
C MET A 203 -14.48 -0.99 3.12
N PHE A 204 -15.03 0.15 3.56
CA PHE A 204 -14.68 1.48 3.07
C PHE A 204 -13.55 2.15 3.87
N GLY A 205 -12.89 1.41 4.76
CA GLY A 205 -11.86 1.96 5.65
C GLY A 205 -12.43 2.90 6.71
N ASN A 206 -11.56 3.60 7.44
CA ASN A 206 -11.94 4.44 8.58
C ASN A 206 -11.94 5.95 8.31
N ASN A 207 -11.34 6.38 7.20
CA ASN A 207 -11.01 7.78 6.95
C ASN A 207 -11.50 8.28 5.57
N THR A 208 -12.45 7.60 4.94
CA THR A 208 -13.02 8.01 3.65
C THR A 208 -14.41 8.63 3.84
N SER A 209 -14.87 9.41 2.87
CA SER A 209 -16.25 9.94 2.87
C SER A 209 -17.33 8.85 2.81
N TYR A 210 -16.95 7.60 2.52
CA TYR A 210 -17.85 6.45 2.46
C TYR A 210 -17.75 5.54 3.69
N SER A 211 -16.83 5.83 4.61
CA SER A 211 -16.65 5.06 5.84
C SER A 211 -17.93 5.00 6.67
N ASN A 212 -18.35 3.79 7.02
CA ASN A 212 -19.52 3.51 7.85
C ASN A 212 -19.41 2.12 8.50
N ASP A 213 -20.17 1.88 9.58
CA ASP A 213 -20.20 0.61 10.31
C ASP A 213 -21.39 -0.28 9.93
N GLU A 214 -22.06 0.01 8.80
CA GLU A 214 -23.24 -0.74 8.37
C GLU A 214 -22.93 -2.22 8.20
N ASN A 215 -23.77 -3.07 8.81
CA ASN A 215 -23.65 -4.52 8.78
C ASN A 215 -22.29 -5.08 9.29
N THR A 216 -21.61 -4.36 10.19
CA THR A 216 -20.35 -4.84 10.82
C THR A 216 -20.57 -5.49 12.19
N GLU A 217 -21.66 -5.16 12.89
CA GLU A 217 -21.91 -5.53 14.29
C GLU A 217 -21.73 -7.01 14.60
N TRP A 218 -22.13 -7.89 13.68
CA TRP A 218 -22.12 -9.34 13.89
C TRP A 218 -20.71 -9.94 13.89
N PHE A 219 -19.70 -9.27 13.33
CA PHE A 219 -18.32 -9.78 13.27
C PHE A 219 -17.26 -8.81 13.80
N LYS A 220 -17.57 -7.53 13.99
CA LYS A 220 -16.58 -6.48 14.29
C LYS A 220 -15.68 -6.75 15.50
N LYS A 221 -16.13 -7.57 16.44
CA LYS A 221 -15.32 -8.00 17.61
C LYS A 221 -14.18 -8.94 17.21
N GLY A 222 -14.40 -9.81 16.22
CA GLY A 222 -13.43 -10.84 15.82
C GLY A 222 -13.06 -11.81 16.95
N GLY A 223 -11.99 -12.56 16.74
CA GLY A 223 -11.32 -13.38 17.77
C GLY A 223 -12.16 -14.47 18.44
N ASP A 224 -13.20 -15.00 17.76
CA ASP A 224 -14.09 -16.05 18.25
C ASP A 224 -13.84 -17.38 17.51
N PRO A 225 -12.85 -18.19 17.97
CA PRO A 225 -12.49 -19.45 17.32
C PRO A 225 -13.60 -20.51 17.42
N GLU A 226 -14.41 -20.49 18.48
CA GLU A 226 -15.52 -21.46 18.64
C GLU A 226 -16.63 -21.15 17.64
N LYS A 227 -16.99 -19.87 17.47
CA LYS A 227 -17.95 -19.47 16.44
C LYS A 227 -17.46 -19.77 15.03
N ALA A 228 -16.18 -19.52 14.76
CA ALA A 228 -15.56 -19.86 13.49
C ALA A 228 -15.61 -21.36 13.22
N LYS A 229 -15.27 -22.20 14.21
CA LYS A 229 -15.35 -23.66 14.11
C LYS A 229 -16.76 -24.14 13.80
N GLN A 230 -17.77 -23.59 14.49
CA GLN A 230 -19.18 -23.87 14.20
C GLN A 230 -19.54 -23.53 12.75
N LEU A 231 -19.16 -22.35 12.27
CA LEU A 231 -19.47 -21.89 10.92
C LEU A 231 -18.75 -22.69 9.83
N PHE A 232 -17.52 -23.16 10.07
CA PHE A 232 -16.84 -24.10 9.17
C PHE A 232 -17.58 -25.45 9.11
N ALA A 233 -18.07 -25.96 10.25
CA ALA A 233 -18.89 -27.18 10.26
C ALA A 233 -20.22 -27.00 9.51
N GLU A 234 -20.91 -25.87 9.72
CA GLU A 234 -22.12 -25.50 8.96
C GLU A 234 -21.84 -25.33 7.45
N ALA A 235 -20.63 -24.91 7.09
CA ALA A 235 -20.19 -24.82 5.70
C ALA A 235 -19.94 -26.19 5.04
N GLY A 236 -20.00 -27.29 5.81
CA GLY A 236 -19.69 -28.63 5.34
C GLY A 236 -18.18 -28.87 5.17
N TYR A 237 -17.34 -28.12 5.88
CA TYR A 237 -15.88 -28.29 5.79
C TYR A 237 -15.47 -29.70 6.25
N ALA A 238 -14.91 -30.47 5.32
CA ALA A 238 -14.55 -31.87 5.52
C ALA A 238 -13.02 -32.10 5.49
N GLY A 239 -12.22 -31.13 5.96
CA GLY A 239 -10.76 -31.29 6.02
C GLY A 239 -10.00 -30.90 4.74
N ALA A 240 -10.66 -30.24 3.79
CA ALA A 240 -10.02 -29.75 2.57
C ALA A 240 -8.80 -28.87 2.91
N LYS A 241 -7.68 -29.08 2.20
CA LYS A 241 -6.46 -28.30 2.44
C LYS A 241 -6.68 -26.84 2.05
N VAL A 242 -6.46 -25.94 3.00
CA VAL A 242 -6.45 -24.49 2.80
C VAL A 242 -5.00 -24.04 2.64
N VAL A 243 -4.67 -23.53 1.46
CA VAL A 243 -3.33 -23.01 1.16
C VAL A 243 -3.30 -21.50 1.39
N ILE A 244 -2.38 -21.04 2.23
CA ILE A 244 -2.09 -19.64 2.50
C ILE A 244 -0.82 -19.28 1.73
N LEU A 245 -0.94 -18.37 0.77
CA LEU A 245 0.21 -17.86 0.04
C LEU A 245 1.00 -16.91 0.95
N GLN A 246 2.24 -17.28 1.28
CA GLN A 246 3.07 -16.59 2.26
C GLN A 246 4.17 -15.79 1.54
N PRO A 247 4.11 -14.44 1.52
CA PRO A 247 5.18 -13.61 0.97
C PRO A 247 6.37 -13.56 1.94
N THR A 248 7.40 -14.36 1.72
CA THR A 248 8.53 -14.55 2.66
C THR A 248 9.53 -13.40 2.69
N ASP A 249 9.56 -12.57 1.64
CA ASP A 249 10.37 -11.36 1.52
C ASP A 249 9.70 -10.12 2.12
N TRP A 250 8.44 -10.24 2.57
CA TRP A 250 7.73 -9.20 3.31
C TRP A 250 7.43 -9.67 4.74
N ALA A 251 8.29 -9.26 5.69
CA ALA A 251 8.27 -9.74 7.08
C ALA A 251 6.88 -9.67 7.74
N THR A 252 6.18 -8.54 7.61
CA THR A 252 4.83 -8.38 8.18
C THR A 252 3.83 -9.36 7.59
N GLY A 253 3.82 -9.54 6.26
CA GLY A 253 2.92 -10.48 5.58
C GLY A 253 3.24 -11.93 5.92
N SER A 254 4.53 -12.27 6.01
CA SER A 254 5.00 -13.60 6.42
C SER A 254 4.55 -13.95 7.84
N ASN A 255 4.77 -13.05 8.81
CA ASN A 255 4.37 -13.25 10.21
C ASN A 255 2.84 -13.34 10.35
N ALA A 256 2.09 -12.49 9.65
CA ALA A 256 0.62 -12.57 9.61
C ALA A 256 0.12 -13.89 9.03
N SER A 257 0.77 -14.40 7.97
CA SER A 257 0.41 -15.70 7.37
C SER A 257 0.63 -16.86 8.35
N GLN A 258 1.72 -16.83 9.11
CA GLN A 258 2.00 -17.83 10.14
C GLN A 258 0.98 -17.80 11.27
N LEU A 259 0.61 -16.61 11.76
CA LEU A 259 -0.44 -16.45 12.76
C LEU A 259 -1.79 -16.96 12.25
N LEU A 260 -2.14 -16.65 11.00
CA LEU A 260 -3.37 -17.14 10.37
C LEU A 260 -3.38 -18.67 10.27
N ALA A 261 -2.29 -19.28 9.81
CA ALA A 261 -2.17 -20.73 9.74
C ALA A 261 -2.32 -21.38 11.11
N ALA A 262 -1.70 -20.82 12.15
CA ALA A 262 -1.83 -21.30 13.53
C ALA A 262 -3.28 -21.21 14.04
N SER A 263 -3.94 -20.07 13.82
CA SER A 263 -5.34 -19.84 14.21
C SER A 263 -6.30 -20.81 13.52
N LEU A 264 -6.10 -21.07 12.22
CA LEU A 264 -6.89 -22.03 11.45
C LEU A 264 -6.67 -23.47 11.93
N ARG A 265 -5.41 -23.88 12.16
CA ARG A 265 -5.09 -25.22 12.68
C ARG A 265 -5.68 -25.45 14.05
N LYS A 266 -5.70 -24.43 14.93
CA LYS A 266 -6.29 -24.51 16.27
C LYS A 266 -7.78 -24.88 16.25
N ILE A 267 -8.52 -24.48 15.21
CA ILE A 267 -9.93 -24.82 15.04
C ILE A 267 -10.17 -26.07 14.18
N GLY A 268 -9.10 -26.78 13.78
CA GLY A 268 -9.18 -28.02 13.00
C GLY A 268 -9.19 -27.83 11.48
N VAL A 269 -8.88 -26.63 10.97
CA VAL A 269 -8.70 -26.41 9.53
C VAL A 269 -7.30 -26.88 9.11
N ASN A 270 -7.23 -27.60 7.99
CA ASN A 270 -6.02 -28.17 7.41
C ASN A 270 -5.30 -27.06 6.62
N ALA A 271 -4.64 -26.16 7.36
CA ALA A 271 -3.99 -24.99 6.78
C ALA A 271 -2.51 -25.28 6.49
N ASP A 272 -2.05 -24.92 5.30
CA ASP A 272 -0.66 -25.01 4.87
C ASP A 272 -0.16 -23.69 4.32
N LEU A 273 1.13 -23.43 4.48
CA LEU A 273 1.80 -22.25 3.95
C LEU A 273 2.50 -22.62 2.64
N ALA A 274 2.27 -21.80 1.60
CA ALA A 274 3.00 -21.86 0.34
C ALA A 274 3.94 -20.64 0.26
N PRO A 275 5.23 -20.80 0.55
CA PRO A 275 6.20 -19.70 0.53
C PRO A 275 6.45 -19.22 -0.90
N MET A 276 6.54 -17.91 -1.07
CA MET A 276 6.84 -17.22 -2.33
C MET A 276 7.31 -15.78 -2.06
N SER A 277 7.80 -15.08 -3.08
CA SER A 277 8.04 -13.64 -3.04
C SER A 277 6.73 -12.84 -3.14
N LEU A 278 6.73 -11.59 -2.65
CA LEU A 278 5.62 -10.67 -2.80
C LEU A 278 5.33 -10.38 -4.28
N SER A 279 6.37 -10.34 -5.12
CA SER A 279 6.22 -10.16 -6.56
C SER A 279 5.46 -11.32 -7.21
N GLU A 280 5.78 -12.57 -6.86
CA GLU A 280 5.05 -13.75 -7.35
C GLU A 280 3.59 -13.78 -6.82
N LEU A 281 3.35 -13.28 -5.62
CA LEU A 281 2.01 -13.17 -5.05
C LEU A 281 1.15 -12.11 -5.76
N ALA A 282 1.77 -11.06 -6.28
CA ALA A 282 1.10 -9.90 -6.87
C ALA A 282 0.72 -10.07 -8.35
N THR A 283 1.25 -11.11 -9.02
CA THR A 283 0.98 -11.46 -10.42
C THR A 283 -0.10 -12.53 -10.56
#